data_AF-A0A4Y2UZ50-F1
#
_entry.id   AF-A0A4Y2UZ50-F1
#
_cell.length_a   1.000
_cell.length_b   1.000
_cell.length_c   1.000
_cell.angle_alpha   90.00
_cell.angle_beta   90.00
_cell.angle_gamma   90.00
#
_symmetry.space_group_name_H-M   'P 1'
#
loop_
_entity.id
_entity.type
_entity.pdbx_description
1 polymer ?
#
loop_
_entity_poly.entity_id
_entity_poly.type
_entity_poly.pdbx_seq_one_letter_code
_entity_poly.pdbx_strand_id
1 'polypeptide(L)'
;MKLTEHLDDIIKRNLFGRVISYIYVIDFQKKALPRAHTLLTPDTYSKIRTKDDIDKYVSEELPDPTLFQIITRCMIHGPCGTLNPNLPCMREGVCTKKYPKEFREKTEENINGYPMYQRKCTESVRVGRHDLDN
;
A
#
# COMPACT_ATOMS: atom_id res chain seq x y z
N MET A 1 -21.74 6.64 -5.07
CA MET A 1 -20.82 6.66 -3.92
C MET A 1 -19.52 6.01 -4.36
N LYS A 2 -18.35 6.57 -4.05
CA LYS A 2 -17.05 6.04 -4.51
C LYS A 2 -16.83 4.55 -4.21
N LEU A 3 -17.40 4.04 -3.10
CA LEU A 3 -17.35 2.62 -2.77
C LEU A 3 -18.05 1.74 -3.82
N THR A 4 -19.19 2.16 -4.36
CA THR A 4 -19.91 1.40 -5.39
C THR A 4 -19.10 1.31 -6.67
N GLU A 5 -18.50 2.42 -7.11
CA GLU A 5 -17.61 2.46 -8.28
C GLU A 5 -16.38 1.56 -8.06
N HIS A 6 -15.78 1.62 -6.87
CA HIS A 6 -14.66 0.76 -6.50
C HIS A 6 -15.02 -0.73 -6.52
N LEU A 7 -16.19 -1.08 -5.99
CA LEU A 7 -16.70 -2.45 -6.04
C LEU A 7 -17.03 -2.89 -7.48
N ASP A 8 -17.53 -1.99 -8.32
CA ASP A 8 -17.78 -2.26 -9.73
C ASP A 8 -16.48 -2.55 -10.49
N ASP A 9 -15.42 -1.79 -10.25
CA ASP A 9 -14.10 -2.06 -10.83
C ASP A 9 -13.56 -3.43 -10.39
N ILE A 10 -13.68 -3.76 -9.10
CA ILE A 10 -13.20 -5.03 -8.56
C ILE A 10 -14.02 -6.22 -9.11
N ILE A 11 -15.34 -6.14 -9.02
CA ILE A 11 -16.24 -7.29 -9.21
C ILE A 11 -16.73 -7.39 -10.65
N LYS A 12 -17.18 -6.28 -11.24
CA LYS A 12 -17.77 -6.29 -12.59
C LYS A 12 -16.68 -6.23 -13.66
N ARG A 13 -15.63 -5.44 -13.42
CA ARG A 13 -14.50 -5.32 -14.36
C ARG A 13 -13.39 -6.33 -14.08
N ASN A 14 -13.55 -7.19 -13.07
CA ASN A 14 -12.62 -8.26 -12.72
C ASN A 14 -11.17 -7.77 -12.54
N LEU A 15 -10.98 -6.63 -11.86
CA LEU A 15 -9.66 -6.01 -11.68
C LEU A 15 -8.65 -6.99 -11.07
N PHE A 16 -9.09 -7.79 -10.10
CA PHE A 16 -8.29 -8.84 -9.44
C PHE A 16 -8.66 -10.25 -9.91
N GLY A 17 -9.24 -10.37 -11.11
CA GLY A 17 -9.87 -11.60 -11.59
C GLY A 17 -11.26 -11.82 -11.02
N ARG A 18 -11.75 -13.06 -11.13
CA ARG A 18 -13.13 -13.42 -10.75
C ARG A 18 -13.25 -13.55 -9.23
N VAL A 19 -14.10 -12.72 -8.64
CA VAL A 19 -14.44 -12.76 -7.21
C VAL A 19 -15.69 -13.61 -6.99
N ILE A 20 -15.60 -14.63 -6.12
CA ILE A 20 -16.74 -15.50 -5.75
C ILE A 20 -17.60 -14.82 -4.69
N SER A 21 -16.97 -14.23 -3.70
CA SER A 21 -17.63 -13.54 -2.60
C SER A 21 -16.80 -12.38 -2.10
N TYR A 22 -17.45 -11.38 -1.53
CA TYR A 22 -16.80 -10.27 -0.86
C TYR A 22 -17.63 -9.83 0.33
N ILE A 23 -16.96 -9.29 1.34
CA ILE A 23 -17.58 -8.68 2.51
C ILE A 23 -16.90 -7.32 2.68
N TYR A 24 -17.68 -6.30 3.01
CA TYR A 24 -17.11 -5.02 3.40
C TYR A 24 -17.79 -4.47 4.65
N VAL A 25 -17.02 -3.72 5.44
CA VAL A 25 -17.49 -2.99 6.61
C VAL A 25 -17.08 -1.53 6.46
N ILE A 26 -17.98 -0.62 6.84
CA ILE A 26 -17.72 0.81 6.85
C ILE A 26 -17.55 1.27 8.29
N ASP A 27 -16.33 1.71 8.62
CA ASP A 27 -15.99 2.23 9.93
C ASP A 27 -16.08 3.76 9.94
N PHE A 28 -16.99 4.29 10.77
CA PHE A 28 -17.15 5.72 10.98
C PHE A 28 -16.30 6.18 12.16
N GLN A 29 -15.16 6.78 11.84
CA GLN A 29 -14.26 7.33 12.85
C GLN A 29 -14.74 8.73 13.28
N LYS A 30 -14.75 9.02 14.59
CA LYS A 30 -15.33 10.24 15.21
C LYS A 30 -14.94 11.58 14.56
N LYS A 31 -13.77 11.67 13.91
CA LYS A 31 -13.25 12.88 13.26
C LYS A 31 -12.53 12.61 11.93
N ALA A 32 -12.77 11.45 11.32
CA ALA A 32 -12.12 11.10 10.05
C ALA A 32 -13.14 10.62 9.03
N LEU A 33 -12.70 10.55 7.77
CA LEU A 33 -13.54 10.04 6.70
C LEU A 33 -13.91 8.57 6.96
N PRO A 34 -15.10 8.13 6.53
CA PRO A 34 -15.48 6.72 6.60
C PRO A 34 -14.43 5.85 5.91
N ARG A 35 -14.04 4.76 6.57
CA ARG A 35 -13.10 3.77 6.01
C ARG A 35 -13.86 2.52 5.60
N ALA A 36 -13.60 2.05 4.39
CA ALA A 36 -14.10 0.76 3.94
C ALA A 36 -13.02 -0.30 4.12
N HIS A 37 -13.33 -1.35 4.86
CA HIS A 37 -12.54 -2.57 4.94
C HIS A 37 -13.20 -3.60 4.05
N THR A 38 -12.55 -4.02 2.97
CA THR A 38 -13.10 -4.98 2.00
C THR A 38 -12.26 -6.24 1.99
N LEU A 39 -12.91 -7.39 2.21
CA LEU A 39 -12.33 -8.72 2.05
C LEU A 39 -12.88 -9.34 0.77
N LEU A 40 -12.00 -9.81 -0.10
CA LEU A 40 -12.35 -10.47 -1.36
C LEU A 40 -11.97 -11.94 -1.30
N THR A 41 -12.81 -12.82 -1.85
CA THR A 41 -12.53 -14.24 -2.05
C THR A 41 -12.49 -14.53 -3.56
N PRO A 42 -11.30 -14.53 -4.19
CA PRO A 42 -11.15 -14.89 -5.58
C PRO A 42 -11.45 -16.37 -5.83
N ASP A 43 -11.81 -16.70 -7.07
CA ASP A 43 -11.91 -18.10 -7.49
C ASP A 43 -10.55 -18.81 -7.54
N THR A 44 -10.56 -20.12 -7.75
CA THR A 44 -9.34 -20.94 -7.73
C THR A 44 -8.28 -20.47 -8.72
N TYR A 45 -8.68 -19.91 -9.86
CA TYR A 45 -7.78 -19.46 -10.93
C TYR A 45 -7.29 -18.03 -10.73
N SER A 46 -8.05 -17.21 -9.99
CA SER A 46 -7.75 -15.79 -9.73
C SER A 46 -7.02 -15.56 -8.41
N LYS A 47 -6.74 -16.61 -7.61
CA LYS A 47 -6.00 -16.42 -6.36
C LYS A 47 -4.56 -16.00 -6.63
N ILE A 48 -4.16 -14.93 -5.96
CA ILE A 48 -2.78 -14.45 -5.86
C ILE A 48 -2.01 -15.44 -4.99
N ARG A 49 -1.06 -16.19 -5.57
CA ARG A 49 -0.28 -17.22 -4.86
C ARG A 49 1.22 -17.02 -4.98
N THR A 50 1.65 -16.43 -6.08
CA THR A 50 3.07 -16.29 -6.40
C THR A 50 3.52 -14.84 -6.21
N LYS A 51 4.83 -14.64 -6.18
CA LYS A 51 5.47 -13.32 -6.16
C LYS A 51 5.07 -12.51 -7.39
N ASP A 52 5.05 -13.16 -8.55
CA ASP A 52 4.64 -12.53 -9.81
C ASP A 52 3.17 -12.09 -9.79
N ASP A 53 2.28 -12.88 -9.17
CA ASP A 53 0.89 -12.46 -8.98
C ASP A 53 0.81 -11.22 -8.09
N ILE A 54 1.65 -11.15 -7.04
CA ILE A 54 1.68 -10.01 -6.12
C ILE A 54 2.16 -8.76 -6.88
N ASP A 55 3.29 -8.87 -7.57
CA ASP A 55 3.94 -7.76 -8.28
C ASP A 55 3.07 -7.20 -9.42
N LYS A 56 2.15 -8.02 -9.96
CA LYS A 56 1.13 -7.57 -10.92
C LYS A 56 0.17 -6.53 -10.34
N TYR A 57 -0.12 -6.60 -9.03
CA TYR A 57 -1.16 -5.78 -8.40
C TYR A 57 -0.62 -4.80 -7.36
N VAL A 58 0.57 -5.04 -6.80
CA VAL A 58 1.20 -4.23 -5.75
C VAL A 58 2.60 -3.85 -6.21
N SER A 59 2.89 -2.56 -6.16
CA SER A 59 4.23 -2.02 -6.41
C SER A 59 4.55 -0.97 -5.36
N GLU A 60 5.78 -1.02 -4.84
CA GLU A 60 6.37 0.04 -4.00
C GLU A 60 7.15 1.06 -4.85
N GLU A 61 7.17 0.91 -6.17
CA GLU A 61 7.75 1.90 -7.08
C GLU A 61 6.78 3.07 -7.30
N LEU A 62 7.34 4.28 -7.41
CA LEU A 62 6.54 5.45 -7.75
C LEU A 62 6.02 5.35 -9.19
N PRO A 63 4.74 5.68 -9.41
CA PRO A 63 4.07 5.50 -10.68
C PRO A 63 4.46 6.58 -11.69
N ASP A 64 3.78 6.58 -12.84
CA ASP A 64 3.94 7.60 -13.87
C ASP A 64 3.82 9.05 -13.32
N PRO A 65 4.36 10.04 -14.06
CA PRO A 65 4.37 11.45 -13.62
C PRO A 65 2.99 12.04 -13.29
N THR A 66 1.91 11.49 -13.86
CA THR A 66 0.53 11.98 -13.63
C THR A 66 0.08 11.64 -12.21
N LEU A 67 0.43 10.44 -11.73
CA LEU A 67 0.09 9.98 -10.38
C LEU A 67 1.15 10.36 -9.34
N PHE A 68 2.38 10.63 -9.76
CA PHE A 68 3.51 10.95 -8.89
C PHE A 68 3.20 12.03 -7.84
N GLN A 69 2.59 13.15 -8.24
CA GLN A 69 2.28 14.25 -7.31
C GLN A 69 1.24 13.85 -6.25
N ILE A 70 0.28 13.01 -6.62
CA ILE A 70 -0.77 12.55 -5.71
C ILE A 70 -0.15 11.57 -4.70
N ILE A 71 0.66 10.63 -5.18
CA ILE A 71 1.29 9.62 -4.32
C ILE A 71 2.27 10.27 -3.33
N THR A 72 3.15 11.15 -3.82
CA THR A 72 4.14 11.82 -2.96
C THR A 72 3.50 12.70 -1.88
N ARG A 73 2.33 13.27 -2.17
CA ARG A 73 1.60 14.11 -1.21
C ARG A 73 0.73 13.32 -0.23
N CYS A 74 0.12 12.23 -0.67
CA CYS A 74 -0.98 11.59 0.07
C CYS A 74 -0.69 10.16 0.53
N MET A 75 0.23 9.45 -0.12
CA MET A 75 0.43 8.01 0.05
C MET A 75 1.81 7.65 0.63
N ILE A 76 2.79 8.55 0.52
CA ILE A 76 4.10 8.34 1.14
C ILE A 76 3.98 8.45 2.65
N HIS A 77 4.58 7.48 3.36
CA HIS A 77 4.74 7.56 4.79
C HIS A 77 5.51 8.83 5.15
N GLY A 78 4.93 9.66 6.03
CA GLY A 78 5.55 10.93 6.38
C GLY A 78 6.99 10.74 6.90
N PRO A 79 7.88 11.71 6.65
CA PRO A 79 9.26 11.66 7.14
C PRO A 79 9.21 11.45 8.66
N CYS A 80 9.68 10.29 9.11
CA CYS A 80 9.72 9.88 10.50
C CYS A 80 11.17 9.55 10.91
N GLY A 81 11.39 9.03 12.11
CA GLY A 81 12.74 8.79 12.59
C GLY A 81 13.39 10.08 13.06
N THR A 82 14.64 10.27 12.67
CA THR A 82 15.43 11.48 13.01
C THR A 82 14.81 12.75 12.41
N LEU A 83 14.13 12.64 11.26
CA LEU A 83 13.51 13.77 10.58
C LEU A 83 12.25 14.27 11.32
N ASN A 84 11.53 13.38 12.00
CA ASN A 84 10.37 13.75 12.80
C ASN A 84 10.09 12.72 13.91
N PRO A 85 10.75 12.85 15.06
CA PRO A 85 10.62 11.88 16.16
C PRO A 85 9.26 11.97 16.87
N ASN A 86 8.47 13.02 16.62
CA ASN A 86 7.19 13.27 17.28
C ASN A 86 5.99 12.61 16.60
N LEU A 87 6.19 11.92 15.47
CA LEU A 87 5.10 11.26 14.77
C LEU A 87 4.51 10.10 15.59
N PRO A 88 3.20 9.82 15.49
CA PRO A 88 2.55 8.74 16.24
C PRO A 88 3.12 7.34 15.98
N CYS A 89 3.84 7.15 14.86
CA CYS A 89 4.51 5.90 14.54
C CYS A 89 5.81 5.69 15.33
N MET A 90 6.35 6.73 15.97
CA MET A 90 7.62 6.68 16.70
C MET A 90 7.43 6.16 18.13
N ARG A 91 8.27 5.21 18.54
CA ARG A 91 8.37 4.73 19.92
C ARG A 91 9.83 4.45 20.22
N GLU A 92 10.34 4.96 21.35
CA GLU A 92 11.73 4.75 21.78
C GLU A 92 12.77 5.10 20.69
N GLY A 93 12.51 6.18 19.94
CA GLY A 93 13.40 6.63 18.85
C GLY A 93 13.31 5.83 17.55
N VAL A 94 12.48 4.78 17.49
CA VAL A 94 12.33 3.91 16.31
C VAL A 94 10.92 4.00 15.74
N CYS A 95 10.79 3.99 14.41
CA CYS A 95 9.50 3.87 13.77
C CYS A 95 8.95 2.45 13.98
N THR A 96 7.85 2.33 14.74
CA THR A 96 7.16 1.05 15.00
C THR A 96 6.64 0.36 13.74
N LYS A 97 6.50 1.12 12.64
CA LYS A 97 6.11 0.61 11.32
C LYS A 97 7.32 0.19 10.46
N LYS A 98 8.54 0.37 10.97
CA LYS A 98 9.82 0.02 10.35
C LYS A 98 10.03 0.75 9.00
N TYR A 99 9.90 2.08 9.01
CA TYR A 99 10.24 2.94 7.87
C TYR A 99 11.60 3.63 8.07
N PRO A 100 12.36 3.88 6.99
CA PRO A 100 12.11 3.37 5.64
C PRO A 100 12.28 1.83 5.58
N LYS A 101 11.61 1.18 4.62
CA LYS A 101 11.72 -0.27 4.43
C LYS A 101 13.06 -0.59 3.76
N GLU A 102 13.64 -1.75 4.06
CA GLU A 102 14.88 -2.17 3.39
C GLU A 102 14.67 -2.31 1.87
N PHE A 103 15.69 -1.94 1.09
CA PHE A 103 15.69 -2.20 -0.34
C PHE A 103 15.75 -3.70 -0.63
N ARG A 104 15.01 -4.12 -1.66
CA ARG A 104 14.90 -5.51 -2.09
C ARG A 104 14.80 -5.58 -3.59
N GLU A 105 15.67 -6.38 -4.20
CA GLU A 105 15.68 -6.55 -5.65
C GLU A 105 14.46 -7.30 -6.19
N LYS A 106 13.75 -8.07 -5.36
CA LYS A 106 12.57 -8.84 -5.76
C LYS A 106 11.63 -9.06 -4.59
N THR A 107 10.35 -9.29 -4.89
CA THR A 107 9.36 -9.67 -3.89
C THR A 107 9.66 -11.06 -3.34
N GLU A 108 9.59 -11.19 -2.03
CA GLU A 108 9.81 -12.45 -1.31
C GLU A 108 8.58 -12.82 -0.49
N GLU A 109 8.28 -14.12 -0.47
CA GLU A 109 7.29 -14.67 0.44
C GLU A 109 7.84 -14.61 1.86
N ASN A 110 7.01 -14.17 2.80
CA ASN A 110 7.42 -14.05 4.20
C ASN A 110 6.81 -15.18 5.02
N ILE A 111 7.61 -15.71 5.92
CA ILE A 111 7.26 -16.75 6.88
C ILE A 111 6.06 -16.33 7.76
N ASN A 112 5.85 -15.03 7.97
CA ASN A 112 4.77 -14.48 8.81
C ASN A 112 3.50 -14.07 8.04
N GLY A 113 3.35 -14.47 6.77
CA GLY A 113 2.11 -14.29 6.00
C GLY A 113 1.93 -12.93 5.31
N TYR A 114 2.93 -12.05 5.32
CA TYR A 114 2.91 -10.77 4.59
C TYR A 114 4.11 -10.65 3.65
N PRO A 115 3.93 -10.60 2.31
CA PRO A 115 5.06 -10.54 1.39
C PRO A 115 5.97 -9.34 1.67
N MET A 116 7.27 -9.53 1.45
CA MET A 116 8.26 -8.47 1.47
C MET A 116 8.44 -8.00 0.04
N TYR A 117 7.84 -6.86 -0.30
CA TYR A 117 7.78 -6.35 -1.67
C TYR A 117 9.15 -5.93 -2.20
N GLN A 118 9.32 -6.02 -3.53
CA GLN A 118 10.42 -5.41 -4.26
C GLN A 118 10.44 -3.90 -4.00
N ARG A 119 11.62 -3.36 -3.68
CA ARG A 119 11.88 -1.93 -3.50
C ARG A 119 13.28 -1.62 -4.02
N LYS A 120 13.38 -0.98 -5.18
CA LYS A 120 14.67 -0.66 -5.80
C LYS A 120 15.22 0.64 -5.23
N CYS A 121 16.51 0.64 -4.90
CA CYS A 121 17.21 1.87 -4.55
C CYS A 121 17.32 2.76 -5.79
N THR A 122 16.44 3.75 -5.87
CA THR A 122 16.38 4.74 -6.97
C THR A 122 16.62 6.14 -6.41
N GLU A 123 16.40 7.18 -7.22
CA GLU A 123 16.62 8.56 -6.77
C GLU A 123 15.69 8.93 -5.61
N SER A 124 16.23 9.69 -4.65
CA SER A 124 15.44 10.23 -3.54
C SER A 124 14.36 11.17 -4.04
N VAL A 125 13.23 11.17 -3.35
CA VAL A 125 12.04 11.94 -3.72
C VAL A 125 11.75 12.97 -2.64
N ARG A 126 11.51 14.20 -3.08
CA ARG A 126 11.20 15.32 -2.18
C ARG A 126 9.76 15.25 -1.69
N VAL A 127 9.58 15.01 -0.40
CA VAL A 127 8.29 14.99 0.29
C VAL A 127 8.23 16.16 1.28
N GLY A 128 7.52 17.21 0.88
CA GLY A 128 7.50 18.47 1.60
C GLY A 128 8.88 19.14 1.62
N ARG A 129 9.54 19.14 2.78
CA ARG A 129 10.87 19.75 2.98
C ARG A 129 12.01 18.74 3.10
N HIS A 130 11.71 17.44 2.99
CA HIS A 130 12.67 16.37 3.20
C HIS A 130 12.81 15.54 1.94
N ASP A 131 14.01 15.05 1.69
CA ASP A 131 14.27 14.04 0.66
C ASP A 131 14.20 12.66 1.30
N LEU A 132 13.32 11.82 0.79
CA LEU A 132 13.12 10.44 1.25
C LEU A 132 13.69 9.48 0.22
N ASP A 133 14.19 8.34 0.68
CA ASP A 133 14.54 7.26 -0.23
C ASP A 133 13.26 6.74 -0.91
N ASN A 134 13.36 6.42 -2.20
CA ASN A 134 12.29 5.75 -2.94
C ASN A 134 12.48 4.25 -2.84
#